data_AF-A0A353F2A1-F1
#
_entry.id   AF-A0A353F2A1-F1
#
_cell.length_a   1.000
_cell.length_b   1.000
_cell.length_c   1.000
_cell.angle_alpha   90.00
_cell.angle_beta   90.00
_cell.angle_gamma   90.00
#
_symmetry.space_group_name_H-M   'P 1'
#
loop_
_entity.id
_entity.type
_entity.pdbx_description
1 polymer ?
#
loop_
_entity_poly.entity_id
_entity_poly.type
_entity_poly.pdbx_seq_one_letter_code
_entity_poly.pdbx_strand_id
1 'polypeptide(L)' 'KDPKAASDSTAISYNGKAKTIRTTTHRLIKHRKGHLELYDHTSPEKETKNIAKENPELANKLAAKLTD' A
#
# COMPACT_ATOMS: atom_id res chain seq x y z
N LYS A 1 -22.88 5.44 16.27
CA LYS A 1 -21.46 5.65 15.95
C LYS A 1 -21.36 5.65 14.43
N ASP A 2 -21.36 6.81 13.80
CA ASP A 2 -21.19 6.96 12.35
C ASP A 2 -19.69 6.86 12.02
N PRO A 3 -19.22 5.81 11.32
CA PRO A 3 -17.83 5.74 10.89
C PRO A 3 -17.74 6.25 9.45
N LYS A 4 -18.27 7.44 9.17
CA LYS A 4 -18.05 8.12 7.89
C LYS A 4 -17.15 9.32 8.10
N ALA A 5 -16.08 9.12 8.86
CA ALA A 5 -14.93 9.97 8.74
C ALA A 5 -14.24 9.56 7.43
N ALA A 6 -14.45 10.34 6.38
CA ALA A 6 -13.52 10.41 5.25
C ALA A 6 -12.20 11.03 5.77
N SER A 7 -11.58 10.39 6.76
CA SER A 7 -10.22 10.67 7.15
C SER A 7 -9.36 10.24 5.99
N ASP A 8 -8.49 11.11 5.49
CA ASP A 8 -7.38 10.76 4.61
C ASP A 8 -6.81 9.41 5.03
N SER A 9 -7.22 8.33 4.36
CA SER A 9 -7.14 6.96 4.87
C SER A 9 -5.75 6.38 4.63
N THR A 10 -4.73 7.22 4.82
CA THR A 10 -3.34 6.85 4.71
C THR A 10 -2.89 6.34 6.08
N ALA A 11 -2.76 5.02 6.19
CA ALA A 11 -2.21 4.37 7.37
C ALA A 11 -0.84 3.79 7.03
N ILE A 12 0.18 4.17 7.81
CA ILE A 12 1.54 3.63 7.68
C ILE A 12 1.81 2.72 8.87
N SER A 13 2.33 1.52 8.61
CA SER A 13 2.78 0.60 9.65
C SER A 13 4.19 0.10 9.36
N TYR A 14 4.93 -0.11 10.44
CA TYR A 14 6.31 -0.56 10.39
C TYR A 14 6.40 -1.91 11.09
N ASN A 15 7.04 -2.87 10.45
CA ASN A 15 7.49 -4.09 11.10
C ASN A 15 8.96 -4.33 10.72
N GLY A 16 9.70 -5.09 11.53
CA GLY A 16 11.15 -5.30 11.30
C GLY A 16 11.52 -5.95 9.95
N LYS A 17 10.53 -6.45 9.20
CA LYS A 17 10.71 -7.13 7.91
C LYS A 17 10.19 -6.30 6.72
N ALA A 18 9.26 -5.38 6.94
CA ALA A 18 8.58 -4.61 5.91
C ALA A 18 7.94 -3.32 6.45
N LYS A 19 7.82 -2.33 5.58
CA LYS A 19 7.03 -1.12 5.79
C LYS A 19 5.76 -1.21 4.93
N THR A 20 4.61 -0.86 5.47
CA THR A 20 3.33 -0.92 4.75
C THR A 20 2.68 0.44 4.74
N ILE A 21 2.18 0.88 3.58
CA ILE A 21 1.31 2.04 3.44
C ILE A 21 -0.02 1.57 2.85
N ARG A 22 -1.11 1.81 3.56
CA ARG A 22 -2.47 1.64 3.06
C ARG A 22 -3.02 3.01 2.77
N THR A 23 -3.63 3.17 1.61
CA THR A 23 -4.32 4.39 1.17
C THR A 23 -5.81 4.09 1.03
N THR A 24 -6.59 5.03 0.48
CA THR A 24 -8.01 4.80 0.16
C THR A 24 -8.22 3.85 -1.01
N THR A 25 -7.20 3.56 -1.83
CA THR A 25 -7.35 2.71 -3.03
C THR A 25 -6.38 1.53 -3.09
N HIS A 26 -5.19 1.68 -2.52
CA HIS A 26 -4.13 0.68 -2.60
C HIS A 26 -3.49 0.37 -1.25
N ARG A 27 -2.91 -0.83 -1.16
CA ARG A 27 -1.96 -1.22 -0.12
C ARG A 27 -0.61 -1.53 -0.77
N LEU A 28 0.44 -0.84 -0.32
CA LEU A 28 1.81 -1.16 -0.69
C LEU A 28 2.55 -1.77 0.51
N ILE A 29 3.28 -2.86 0.28
CA ILE A 29 4.24 -3.46 1.21
C ILE A 29 5.64 -3.35 0.61
N LYS A 30 6.53 -2.66 1.31
CA LYS A 30 7.97 -2.56 1.00
C LYS A 30 8.73 -3.50 1.91
N HIS A 31 9.21 -4.62 1.36
CA HIS A 31 10.03 -5.58 2.10
C HIS A 31 11.46 -5.04 2.26
N ARG A 32 12.09 -5.39 3.39
CA ARG A 32 13.50 -5.03 3.66
C ARG A 32 14.46 -5.56 2.59
N LYS A 33 14.10 -6.66 1.91
CA LYS A 33 14.88 -7.27 0.83
C LYS A 33 14.72 -6.57 -0.54
N GLY A 34 14.00 -5.44 -0.60
CA GLY A 34 13.80 -4.66 -1.83
C GLY A 34 12.61 -5.08 -2.69
N HIS A 35 11.88 -6.12 -2.31
CA HIS A 35 10.65 -6.52 -3.00
C HIS A 35 9.49 -5.57 -2.66
N LEU A 36 8.72 -5.19 -3.68
CA LEU A 36 7.51 -4.38 -3.54
C LEU A 36 6.28 -5.23 -3.87
N GLU A 37 5.25 -5.12 -3.05
CA GLU A 37 3.94 -5.67 -3.33
C GLU A 37 2.92 -4.54 -3.32
N LEU A 38 2.12 -4.44 -4.37
CA LEU A 38 1.08 -3.43 -4.53
C LEU A 38 -0.23 -4.16 -4.79
N TYR A 39 -1.24 -3.82 -4.01
CA TYR A 39 -2.57 -4.39 -4.11
C TYR A 39 -3.60 -3.28 -4.25
N ASP A 40 -4.55 -3.47 -5.16
CA ASP A 40 -5.73 -2.62 -5.30
C ASP A 40 -6.89 -3.25 -4.52
N HIS A 41 -7.41 -2.52 -3.52
CA HIS A 41 -8.56 -2.96 -2.73
C HIS A 41 -9.90 -2.41 -3.23
N THR A 42 -9.86 -1.57 -4.28
CA THR A 42 -11.06 -1.16 -5.03
C THR A 42 -11.44 -2.17 -6.12
N SER A 43 -10.47 -2.99 -6.55
CA SER A 43 -10.72 -4.09 -7.48
C SER A 43 -11.66 -5.13 -6.87
N PRO A 44 -12.59 -5.71 -7.66
CA PRO A 44 -13.41 -6.84 -7.25
C PRO A 44 -12.58 -8.06 -6.79
N GLU A 45 -11.29 -8.11 -7.16
CA GLU A 45 -10.35 -9.17 -6.80
C GLU A 45 -9.79 -9.05 -5.36
N LYS A 46 -10.25 -8.06 -4.56
CA LYS A 46 -10.02 -7.93 -3.10
C LYS A 46 -8.55 -8.13 -2.66
N GLU A 47 -7.60 -7.42 -3.25
CA GLU A 47 -6.18 -7.47 -2.85
C GLU A 47 -5.50 -8.86 -3.03
N THR A 48 -6.00 -9.72 -3.91
CA THR A 48 -5.38 -11.05 -4.11
C THR A 48 -4.25 -11.06 -5.13
N LYS A 49 -4.21 -10.06 -6.02
CA LYS A 49 -3.20 -9.95 -7.10
C LYS A 49 -2.16 -8.87 -6.75
N ASN A 50 -0.89 -9.24 -6.79
CA ASN A 50 0.20 -8.27 -6.72
C ASN A 50 0.40 -7.60 -8.08
N ILE A 51 0.02 -6.32 -8.15
CA ILE A 51 0.11 -5.48 -9.36
C ILE A 51 1.35 -4.57 -9.37
N ALA A 52 2.34 -4.79 -8.49
CA ALA A 52 3.53 -3.94 -8.40
C ALA A 52 4.38 -3.95 -9.67
N LYS A 53 4.46 -5.10 -10.36
CA LYS A 53 5.16 -5.23 -11.64
C LYS A 53 4.41 -4.58 -12.80
N GLU A 54 3.08 -4.54 -12.72
CA GLU A 54 2.21 -3.93 -13.72
C GLU A 54 2.13 -2.40 -13.54
N ASN A 55 2.30 -1.91 -12.30
CA ASN A 55 2.24 -0.49 -11.95
C ASN A 55 3.51 -0.06 -11.17
N PRO A 56 4.70 -0.12 -11.80
CA PRO A 56 5.96 0.17 -11.12
C PRO A 56 6.05 1.63 -10.67
N GLU A 57 5.48 2.57 -11.43
CA GLU A 57 5.47 3.99 -11.07
C GLU A 57 4.68 4.24 -9.78
N LEU A 58 3.48 3.66 -9.67
CA LEU A 58 2.64 3.79 -8.48
C LEU A 58 3.29 3.11 -7.27
N ALA A 59 3.87 1.92 -7.48
CA ALA A 59 4.58 1.20 -6.43
C ALA A 59 5.75 2.02 -5.87
N ASN A 60 6.55 2.63 -6.76
CA ASN A 60 7.68 3.48 -6.36
C ASN A 60 7.22 4.78 -5.68
N LYS A 61 6.15 5.43 -6.19
CA LYS A 61 5.59 6.64 -5.57
C LYS A 61 5.13 6.39 -4.14
N LEU A 62 4.45 5.27 -3.91
CA LEU A 62 4.02 4.87 -2.56
C LEU A 62 5.21 4.43 -1.69
N ALA A 63 6.23 3.78 -2.28
CA ALA A 63 7.43 3.36 -1.57
C ALA A 63 8.29 4.54 -1.12
N ALA A 64 8.29 5.62 -1.90
CA ALA A 64 8.95 6.88 -1.55
C ALA A 64 8.34 7.48 -0.28
N LYS A 65 7.02 7.42 -0.11
CA LYS A 65 6.31 7.86 1.12
C LYS A 65 6.64 7.04 2.37
N LEU A 66 7.26 5.87 2.22
CA LEU A 66 7.73 5.02 3.31
C LEU A 66 9.20 5.28 3.68
N THR A 67 9.83 6.25 3.03
CA THR A 67 11.21 6.66 3.30
C THR A 67 11.13 7.84 4.28
N ASP A 68 11.82 7.70 5.41
CA ASP A 68 12.03 8.80 6.38
C ASP A 68 12.89 9.90 5.75
#